data_AF-A0A2W4KV36-F1
#
_entry.id   AF-A0A2W4KV36-F1
#
_cell.length_a   1.000
_cell.length_b   1.000
_cell.length_c   1.000
_cell.angle_alpha   90.00
_cell.angle_beta   90.00
_cell.angle_gamma   90.00
#
_symmetry.space_group_name_H-M   'P 1'
#
loop_
_entity.id
_entity.type
_entity.pdbx_description
1 polymer ?
#
loop_
_entity_poly.entity_id
_entity_poly.type
_entity_poly.pdbx_seq_one_letter_code
_entity_poly.pdbx_strand_id
1 'polypeptide(L)' 'MRYLIAMIFAIIAAAGATVFISSPIATWVVDQFVFESPDEVGDLHAIVFMAVNILSLAIGWTIGWWLGDFEKPQGKT' A
#
# COMPACT_ATOMS: atom_id res chain seq x y z
N MET A 1 -8.84 -18.64 9.22
CA MET A 1 -9.32 -17.76 8.12
C MET A 1 -8.65 -16.38 8.13
N ARG A 2 -8.12 -15.90 9.27
CA ARG A 2 -7.37 -14.62 9.40
C ARG A 2 -6.38 -14.28 8.27
N TYR A 3 -5.55 -15.23 7.83
CA TYR A 3 -4.58 -14.98 6.74
C TYR A 3 -5.25 -14.60 5.42
N LEU A 4 -6.37 -15.25 5.08
CA LEU A 4 -7.10 -14.98 3.85
C LEU A 4 -7.75 -13.59 3.90
N ILE A 5 -8.31 -13.21 5.05
CA ILE A 5 -8.83 -11.85 5.26
C ILE A 5 -7.72 -10.82 5.13
N ALA A 6 -6.57 -11.03 5.79
CA ALA A 6 -5.41 -10.16 5.68
C ALA A 6 -4.95 -9.99 4.22
N MET A 7 -4.92 -11.07 3.44
CA MET A 7 -4.57 -11.01 2.01
C MET A 7 -5.57 -10.19 1.18
N ILE A 8 -6.87 -10.38 1.41
CA ILE A 8 -7.92 -9.63 0.68
C ILE A 8 -7.78 -8.13 0.97
N PHE A 9 -7.67 -7.75 2.24
CA PHE A 9 -7.51 -6.34 2.61
C PHE A 9 -6.20 -5.73 2.09
N ALA A 10 -5.11 -6.49 2.08
CA ALA A 10 -3.85 -6.05 1.47
C ALA A 10 -4.02 -5.75 -0.03
N ILE A 11 -4.62 -6.66 -0.78
CA ILE A 11 -4.85 -6.50 -2.23
C ILE A 11 -5.75 -5.30 -2.52
N ILE A 12 -6.85 -5.15 -1.77
CA ILE A 12 -7.78 -4.03 -1.94
C ILE A 12 -7.07 -2.70 -1.65
N ALA A 13 -6.33 -2.61 -0.55
CA ALA A 13 -5.59 -1.40 -0.18
C ALA A 13 -4.52 -1.05 -1.23
N ALA A 14 -3.77 -2.04 -1.72
CA ALA A 14 -2.75 -1.84 -2.74
C ALA A 14 -3.36 -1.43 -4.08
N ALA A 15 -4.43 -2.09 -4.53
CA ALA A 15 -5.14 -1.73 -5.76
C ALA A 15 -5.70 -0.31 -5.69
N GLY A 16 -6.31 0.06 -4.56
CA GLY A 16 -6.77 1.43 -4.32
C GLY A 16 -5.62 2.44 -4.36
N ALA A 17 -4.47 2.12 -3.74
CA ALA A 17 -3.31 2.99 -3.75
C ALA A 17 -2.71 3.15 -5.15
N THR A 18 -2.53 2.06 -5.88
CA THR A 18 -2.03 2.06 -7.27
C THR A 18 -2.82 3.03 -8.15
N VAL A 19 -4.16 3.00 -8.04
CA VAL A 19 -5.04 3.78 -8.92
C VAL A 19 -5.14 5.24 -8.48
N PHE A 20 -5.22 5.51 -7.17
CA PHE A 20 -5.64 6.83 -6.69
C PHE A 20 -4.58 7.60 -5.90
N ILE A 21 -3.58 6.92 -5.31
CA ILE A 21 -2.71 7.51 -4.29
C ILE A 21 -1.25 7.57 -4.75
N SER A 22 -0.74 6.49 -5.34
CA SER A 22 0.69 6.34 -5.58
C SER A 22 1.24 7.35 -6.58
N SER A 23 0.51 7.66 -7.66
CA SER A 23 0.96 8.65 -8.65
C SER A 23 0.94 10.09 -8.10
N PRO A 24 -0.14 10.59 -7.47
CA PRO A 24 -0.14 11.91 -6.85
C PRO A 24 0.95 12.10 -5.79
N ILE A 25 1.20 11.09 -4.95
CA ILE A 25 2.28 11.16 -3.95
C ILE A 25 3.65 11.19 -4.64
N ALA A 26 3.87 10.34 -5.65
CA ALA A 26 5.13 10.32 -6.38
C ALA A 26 5.43 11.66 -7.06
N THR A 27 4.43 12.29 -7.69
CA THR A 27 4.55 13.64 -8.25
C THR A 27 4.87 14.67 -7.17
N TRP A 28 4.14 14.65 -6.05
CA TRP A 28 4.39 15.59 -4.95
C TRP A 28 5.82 15.47 -4.38
N VAL A 29 6.35 14.25 -4.25
CA VAL A 29 7.73 14.02 -3.79
C VAL A 29 8.73 14.54 -4.80
N VAL A 30 8.56 14.25 -6.10
CA VAL A 30 9.42 14.77 -7.16
C VAL A 30 9.47 16.30 -7.13
N ASP A 31 8.33 16.97 -6.94
CA ASP A 31 8.25 18.44 -6.89
C ASP A 31 9.07 19.07 -5.74
N GLN A 32 9.54 18.28 -4.76
CA GLN A 32 10.40 18.77 -3.67
C GLN A 32 11.90 18.82 -4.03
N PHE A 33 12.30 18.29 -5.19
CA PHE A 33 13.70 18.19 -5.60
C PHE A 33 13.98 18.95 -6.89
N VAL A 34 15.25 19.31 -7.08
CA VAL A 34 15.75 19.88 -8.33
C VAL A 34 16.56 18.79 -9.03
N PHE A 35 16.25 18.54 -10.29
CA PHE A 35 16.89 17.50 -11.09
C PHE A 35 17.67 18.11 -12.23
N GLU A 36 18.79 17.48 -12.58
CA GLU A 36 19.62 17.89 -13.72
C GLU A 36 19.19 17.18 -15.00
N SER A 37 18.49 16.05 -14.88
CA SER A 37 18.03 15.24 -16.00
C SER A 37 16.58 14.75 -15.81
N PRO A 38 15.84 14.52 -16.91
CA PRO A 38 14.50 13.95 -16.85
C PRO A 38 14.49 12.48 -16.42
N ASP A 39 15.61 11.77 -16.56
CA ASP A 39 15.72 10.36 -16.16
C ASP A 39 15.66 10.22 -14.63
N GLU A 40 16.34 11.10 -13.90
CA GLU A 40 16.31 11.13 -12.42
C GLU A 40 14.89 11.37 -11.87
N VAL A 41 14.09 12.18 -12.57
CA VAL A 41 12.68 12.42 -12.23
C VAL A 41 11.89 11.11 -12.36
N GLY A 42 12.09 10.39 -13.46
CA GLY A 42 11.41 9.12 -13.72
C GLY A 42 11.77 8.04 -12.68
N ASP A 43 13.06 7.93 -12.34
CA ASP A 43 13.55 6.98 -11.35
C ASP A 43 12.98 7.25 -9.96
N LEU A 44 13.00 8.51 -9.50
CA LEU A 44 12.43 8.85 -8.19
C LEU A 44 10.92 8.64 -8.17
N HIS A 45 10.21 9.03 -9.24
CA HIS A 45 8.76 8.83 -9.34
C HIS A 45 8.42 7.33 -9.22
N ALA A 46 9.13 6.48 -9.96
CA ALA A 46 8.95 5.03 -9.91
C ALA A 46 9.24 4.43 -8.53
N ILE A 47 10.34 4.84 -7.88
CA ILE A 47 10.70 4.37 -6.52
C ILE A 47 9.62 4.76 -5.51
N VAL A 48 9.16 6.01 -5.52
CA VAL A 48 8.12 6.49 -4.61
C VAL A 48 6.80 5.77 -4.88
N PHE A 49 6.44 5.60 -6.15
CA PHE A 49 5.24 4.86 -6.54
C PHE A 49 5.25 3.43 -5.99
N MET A 50 6.37 2.71 -6.15
CA MET A 50 6.52 1.36 -5.59
C MET A 50 6.48 1.36 -4.07
N ALA A 51 7.16 2.30 -3.42
CA ALA A 51 7.20 2.41 -1.97
C ALA A 51 5.80 2.64 -1.37
N VAL A 52 5.00 3.53 -1.96
CA VAL A 52 3.61 3.77 -1.53
C VAL A 52 2.77 2.51 -1.66
N ASN A 53 2.89 1.78 -2.78
CA ASN A 53 2.15 0.52 -2.96
C ASN A 53 2.54 -0.57 -1.95
N ILE A 54 3.83 -0.69 -1.63
CA ILE A 54 4.33 -1.61 -0.61
C ILE A 54 3.78 -1.23 0.78
N LEU A 55 3.78 0.06 1.12
CA LEU A 55 3.20 0.55 2.36
C LEU A 55 1.70 0.27 2.43
N SER A 56 0.97 0.48 1.34
CA SER A 56 -0.46 0.17 1.27
C SER A 56 -0.75 -1.33 1.43
N LEU A 57 0.08 -2.21 0.86
CA LEU A 57 0.00 -3.65 1.10
C LEU A 57 0.16 -3.97 2.60
N ALA A 58 1.18 -3.40 3.24
CA ALA A 58 1.44 -3.64 4.67
C ALA A 58 0.30 -3.12 5.55
N ILE A 59 -0.25 -1.94 5.24
CA ILE A 59 -1.39 -1.35 5.96
C ILE A 59 -2.63 -2.22 5.80
N GLY A 60 -2.99 -2.58 4.56
CA GLY A 60 -4.15 -3.44 4.30
C GLY A 60 -4.03 -4.80 4.96
N TRP A 61 -2.84 -5.42 4.90
CA TRP A 61 -2.57 -6.67 5.59
C TRP A 61 -2.74 -6.54 7.11
N THR A 62 -2.21 -5.48 7.70
CA THR A 62 -2.32 -5.23 9.16
C THR A 62 -3.78 -5.06 9.58
N ILE A 63 -4.57 -4.29 8.82
CA ILE A 63 -6.01 -4.11 9.08
C ILE A 63 -6.75 -5.46 9.01
N GLY A 64 -6.55 -6.21 7.92
CA GLY A 64 -7.22 -7.50 7.75
C GLY A 64 -6.78 -8.56 8.77
N TRP A 65 -5.54 -8.48 9.26
CA TRP A 65 -5.06 -9.32 10.35
C TRP A 65 -5.82 -9.07 11.65
N TRP A 66 -5.97 -7.80 12.03
CA TRP A 66 -6.71 -7.41 13.23
C TRP A 66 -8.18 -7.83 13.13
N LEU A 67 -8.81 -7.62 11.97
CA LEU A 67 -10.20 -8.02 11.73
C LEU A 67 -10.40 -9.54 11.77
N GLY A 68 -9.48 -10.30 11.18
CA GLY A 68 -9.57 -11.76 11.16
C GLY A 68 -9.35 -12.45 12.50
N ASP A 69 -8.85 -11.74 13.52
CA ASP A 69 -8.78 -12.25 14.90
C ASP A 69 -10.13 -12.21 15.63
N PHE A 70 -11.04 -11.29 15.25
CA PHE A 70 -12.39 -11.21 15.82
C PHE A 70 -13.33 -12.32 15.32
N GLU A 71 -12.99 -12.98 14.22
CA GLU A 71 -13.81 -14.04 13.59
C GLU A 71 -13.71 -15.40 14.29
N LYS A 72 -12.86 -15.54 15.31
CA LYS A 72 -12.82 -16.78 16.11
C LYS A 72 -14.19 -16.97 16.77
N PRO A 73 -14.90 -18.09 16.54
CA PRO A 73 -16.16 -18.34 17.20
C PRO A 73 -15.93 -18.34 18.71
N GLN A 74 -16.63 -17.48 19.46
CA GLN A 74 -16.71 -17.54 20.92
C GLN A 74 -17.55 -18.75 21.39
N GLY A 75 -17.30 -19.93 20.85
CA GLY A 75 -18.04 -21.13 21.23
C GLY A 75 -17.37 -22.40 20.73
N LYS A 76 -17.22 -23.35 21.66
CA LYS A 76 -16.51 -24.66 21.63
C LYS A 76 -15.09 -24.54 22.17
N THR A 77 -14.79 -24.84 23.44
CA THR A 77 -15.50 -25.52 24.54
C THR A 77 -14.97 -24.97 25.86
#